data_AF-A0A950AXV0-F1
#
_entry.id   AF-A0A950AXV0-F1
#
_cell.length_a   1.000
_cell.length_b   1.000
_cell.length_c   1.000
_cell.angle_alpha   90.00
_cell.angle_beta   90.00
_cell.angle_gamma   90.00
#
_symmetry.space_group_name_H-M   'P 1'
#
loop_
_entity.id
_entity.type
_entity.pdbx_description
1 polymer ?
#
loop_
_entity_poly.entity_id
_entity_poly.type
_entity_poly.pdbx_seq_one_letter_code
_entity_poly.pdbx_strand_id
1 'polypeptide(L)'
;MVGAEVEQAADRARVRAGTGSGATAAAVRLTRFAARAGGDGARAIAPSSNRPSQEGLYAHFGRIAEPAELPLVLGFGRHGPSGRRGRDDLRGIGPGWRRRPARLGVGFAR
;
A
#
# COMPACT_ATOMS: atom_id res chain seq x y z
N MET A 1 -15.33 4.61 -8.17
CA MET A 1 -15.30 4.09 -6.77
C MET A 1 -15.14 2.59 -6.89
N VAL A 2 -14.23 1.98 -6.10
CA VAL A 2 -13.78 0.59 -6.28
C VAL A 2 -14.91 -0.45 -6.46
N GLY A 3 -16.06 -0.33 -5.79
CA GLY A 3 -17.18 -1.26 -5.98
C GLY A 3 -17.74 -1.27 -7.41
N ALA A 4 -18.01 -0.08 -7.97
CA ALA A 4 -18.46 0.04 -9.36
C ALA A 4 -17.39 -0.43 -10.36
N GLU A 5 -16.10 -0.21 -10.05
CA GLU A 5 -14.99 -0.68 -10.88
C GLU A 5 -14.89 -2.21 -10.88
N VAL A 6 -15.11 -2.86 -9.73
CA VAL A 6 -15.16 -4.33 -9.60
C VAL A 6 -16.35 -4.90 -10.37
N GLU A 7 -17.53 -4.31 -10.22
CA GLU A 7 -18.73 -4.71 -10.98
C GLU A 7 -18.52 -4.57 -12.49
N GLN A 8 -17.93 -3.46 -12.94
CA GLN A 8 -17.65 -3.23 -14.36
C GLN A 8 -16.58 -4.18 -14.92
N ALA A 9 -15.57 -4.53 -14.11
CA ALA A 9 -14.54 -5.48 -14.52
C ALA A 9 -15.16 -6.86 -14.83
N ALA A 10 -16.14 -7.30 -14.05
CA ALA A 10 -16.86 -8.58 -14.25
C ALA A 10 -15.89 -9.74 -14.55
N ASP A 11 -14.86 -9.88 -13.71
CA ASP A 11 -13.76 -10.85 -13.81
C ASP A 11 -12.85 -10.76 -15.07
N ARG A 12 -13.10 -9.80 -15.97
CA ARG A 12 -12.28 -9.60 -17.18
C ARG A 12 -10.97 -8.86 -16.90
N ALA A 13 -10.87 -8.17 -15.77
CA ALA A 13 -9.70 -7.38 -15.41
C ALA A 13 -9.50 -7.38 -13.88
N ARG A 14 -8.25 -7.22 -13.46
CA ARG A 14 -7.90 -7.06 -12.03
C ARG A 14 -8.09 -5.61 -11.61
N VAL A 15 -8.80 -5.38 -10.50
CA VAL A 15 -9.07 -4.05 -9.94
C VAL A 15 -8.19 -3.80 -8.73
N ARG A 16 -7.32 -2.79 -8.82
CA ARG A 16 -6.48 -2.34 -7.70
C ARG A 16 -6.97 -0.99 -7.18
N ALA A 17 -7.41 -0.97 -5.92
CA ALA A 17 -7.91 0.23 -5.29
C ALA A 17 -6.79 1.22 -4.95
N GLY A 18 -6.97 2.49 -5.27
CA GLY A 18 -6.14 3.57 -4.74
C GLY A 18 -6.52 3.87 -3.29
N THR A 19 -5.80 3.32 -2.32
CA THR A 19 -6.05 3.53 -0.88
C THR A 19 -5.03 4.49 -0.26
N GLY A 20 -4.29 5.19 -1.10
CA GLY A 20 -3.20 6.08 -0.73
C GLY A 20 -3.70 7.31 0.01
N SER A 21 -3.64 7.27 1.34
CA SER A 21 -3.79 8.44 2.19
C SER A 21 -2.57 8.60 3.08
N GLY A 22 -2.07 9.82 3.22
CA GLY A 22 -1.00 10.13 4.19
C GLY A 22 -1.45 9.93 5.64
N ALA A 23 -2.76 9.84 5.90
CA ALA A 23 -3.31 9.48 7.20
C ALA A 23 -3.51 7.97 7.29
N THR A 24 -2.75 7.31 8.18
CA THR A 24 -2.79 5.84 8.38
C THR A 24 -4.20 5.31 8.61
N ALA A 25 -5.00 5.99 9.43
CA ALA A 25 -6.37 5.56 9.74
C ALA A 25 -7.29 5.58 8.52
N ALA A 26 -7.15 6.60 7.66
CA ALA A 26 -7.91 6.70 6.42
C ALA A 26 -7.48 5.61 5.42
N ALA A 27 -6.16 5.40 5.26
CA ALA A 27 -5.63 4.35 4.40
C ALA A 27 -6.11 2.95 4.83
N VAL A 28 -6.17 2.68 6.14
CA VAL A 28 -6.74 1.44 6.70
C VAL A 28 -8.21 1.29 6.33
N ARG A 29 -9.03 2.33 6.56
CA ARG A 29 -10.46 2.29 6.25
C ARG A 29 -10.72 2.04 4.76
N LEU A 30 -9.99 2.73 3.88
CA LEU A 30 -10.11 2.57 2.44
C LEU A 30 -9.67 1.18 1.98
N THR A 31 -8.61 0.64 2.57
CA THR A 31 -8.12 -0.70 2.23
C THR A 31 -9.10 -1.80 2.67
N ARG A 32 -9.72 -1.66 3.85
CA ARG A 32 -10.81 -2.54 4.27
C ARG A 32 -12.02 -2.46 3.35
N PHE A 33 -12.37 -1.25 2.91
CA PHE A 33 -13.46 -1.07 1.96
C PHE A 33 -13.17 -1.75 0.62
N ALA A 34 -11.96 -1.59 0.09
CA ALA A 34 -11.52 -2.24 -1.14
C ALA A 34 -11.58 -3.78 -1.04
N ALA A 35 -11.15 -4.35 0.08
CA ALA A 35 -11.25 -5.79 0.33
C ALA A 35 -12.71 -6.26 0.33
N ARG A 36 -13.59 -5.55 1.05
CA ARG A 36 -15.03 -5.89 1.09
C ARG A 36 -15.73 -5.73 -0.24
N ALA A 37 -15.26 -4.81 -1.08
CA ALA A 37 -15.80 -4.58 -2.41
C ALA A 37 -15.31 -5.58 -3.47
N GLY A 38 -14.45 -6.53 -3.12
CA GLY A 38 -13.92 -7.53 -4.06
C GLY A 38 -12.73 -7.07 -4.89
N GLY A 39 -12.03 -5.99 -4.49
CA GLY A 39 -10.82 -5.55 -5.19
C GLY A 39 -9.68 -6.58 -5.08
N ASP A 40 -8.87 -6.74 -6.12
CA ASP A 40 -7.76 -7.70 -6.16
C ASP A 40 -6.48 -7.20 -5.45
N GLY A 41 -6.45 -5.95 -5.03
CA GLY A 41 -5.29 -5.32 -4.42
C GLY A 41 -5.52 -3.88 -4.04
N ALA A 42 -4.59 -3.33 -3.29
CA ALA A 42 -4.62 -1.95 -2.85
C ALA A 42 -3.26 -1.26 -3.03
N ARG A 43 -3.26 0.05 -3.23
CA ARG A 43 -2.03 0.86 -3.29
C ARG A 43 -2.01 1.85 -2.13
N ALA A 44 -1.09 1.64 -1.19
CA ALA A 44 -0.76 2.61 -0.14
C ALA A 44 0.35 3.54 -0.60
N ILE A 45 0.37 4.78 -0.12
CA ILE A 45 1.44 5.74 -0.41
C ILE A 45 2.13 6.15 0.87
N ALA A 46 3.42 6.44 0.80
CA ALA A 46 4.16 6.97 1.94
C ALA A 46 3.56 8.32 2.39
N PRO A 47 3.41 8.58 3.71
CA PRO A 47 3.02 9.88 4.21
C PRO A 47 4.03 10.94 3.77
N SER A 48 3.55 12.02 3.15
CA SER A 48 4.40 13.12 2.66
C SER A 48 4.69 14.18 3.72
N SER A 49 3.91 14.23 4.81
CA SER A 49 3.85 15.38 5.71
C SER A 49 4.91 15.46 6.82
N ASN A 50 5.90 14.56 6.89
CA ASN A 50 6.92 14.66 7.95
C ASN A 50 8.25 13.94 7.71
N ARG A 51 8.63 13.60 6.46
CA ARG A 51 9.78 12.69 6.19
C ARG A 51 9.87 11.54 7.21
N PRO A 52 8.83 10.69 7.32
CA PRO A 52 8.76 9.69 8.36
C PRO A 52 10.02 8.81 8.39
N SER A 53 10.47 8.45 9.60
CA SER A 53 11.59 7.51 9.78
C SER A 53 11.28 6.16 9.11
N GLN A 54 12.30 5.33 8.87
CA GLN A 54 12.08 3.99 8.32
C GLN A 54 11.15 3.15 9.21
N GLU A 55 11.26 3.28 10.53
CA GLU A 55 10.33 2.67 11.49
C GLU A 55 8.92 3.24 11.39
N GLY A 56 8.78 4.56 11.18
CA GLY A 56 7.49 5.21 10.96
C GLY A 56 6.80 4.71 9.68
N LEU A 57 7.56 4.54 8.60
CA LEU A 57 7.09 3.92 7.36
C LEU A 57 6.69 2.46 7.58
N TYR A 58 7.51 1.69 8.29
CA TYR A 58 7.22 0.31 8.66
C TYR A 58 5.88 0.21 9.41
N ALA A 59 5.70 1.03 10.45
CA ALA A 59 4.49 1.02 11.27
C ALA A 59 3.26 1.46 10.47
N HIS A 60 3.40 2.48 9.62
CA HIS A 60 2.32 2.97 8.76
C HIS A 60 1.83 1.89 7.79
N PHE A 61 2.73 1.32 6.99
CA PHE A 61 2.36 0.31 6.00
C PHE A 61 1.95 -1.02 6.65
N GLY A 62 2.58 -1.40 7.77
CA GLY A 62 2.18 -2.58 8.53
C GLY A 62 0.73 -2.51 9.00
N ARG A 63 0.30 -1.34 9.52
CA ARG A 63 -1.10 -1.12 9.93
C ARG A 63 -2.09 -1.17 8.77
N ILE A 64 -1.67 -0.75 7.57
CA ILE A 64 -2.52 -0.82 6.36
C ILE A 64 -2.63 -2.26 5.86
N ALA A 65 -1.56 -3.03 5.94
CA ALA A 65 -1.49 -4.42 5.48
C ALA A 65 -2.22 -5.40 6.41
N GLU A 66 -2.18 -5.19 7.73
CA GLU A 66 -2.77 -6.08 8.73
C GLU A 66 -4.26 -6.43 8.49
N PRO A 67 -5.16 -5.47 8.21
CA PRO A 67 -6.56 -5.78 7.98
C PRO A 67 -6.90 -6.13 6.53
N ALA A 68 -5.92 -6.07 5.63
CA ALA A 68 -6.12 -6.25 4.22
C ALA A 68 -5.67 -7.66 3.86
N GLU A 69 -6.61 -8.59 3.68
CA GLU A 69 -6.34 -9.87 3.01
C GLU A 69 -6.00 -9.67 1.52
N LEU A 70 -5.67 -8.44 1.10
CA LEU A 70 -5.36 -8.04 -0.26
C LEU A 70 -3.86 -7.78 -0.43
N PRO A 71 -3.30 -8.09 -1.62
CA PRO A 71 -2.01 -7.61 -2.04
C PRO A 71 -1.88 -6.08 -1.88
N LEU A 72 -0.96 -5.63 -1.03
CA LEU A 72 -0.67 -4.21 -0.86
C LEU A 72 0.55 -3.80 -1.70
N VAL A 73 0.39 -2.72 -2.47
CA VAL A 73 1.43 -2.10 -3.26
C VAL A 73 1.90 -0.80 -2.60
N LEU A 74 3.20 -0.73 -2.32
CA LEU A 74 3.81 0.45 -1.69
C LEU A 74 4.23 1.48 -2.75
N GLY A 75 3.53 2.62 -2.76
CA GLY A 75 3.84 3.77 -3.58
C GLY A 75 4.76 4.75 -2.86
N PHE A 76 5.87 5.08 -3.52
CA PHE A 76 6.75 6.18 -3.11
C PHE A 76 6.76 7.24 -4.21
N GLY A 77 7.00 8.48 -3.83
CA GLY A 77 7.38 9.51 -4.81
C GLY A 77 8.73 9.20 -5.45
N ARG A 78 9.16 10.04 -6.39
CA ARG A 78 10.47 9.92 -7.06
C ARG A 78 11.62 9.79 -6.07
N HIS A 79 11.49 10.49 -4.93
CA HIS A 79 12.37 10.40 -3.78
C HIS A 79 11.54 9.92 -2.58
N GLY A 80 12.09 8.98 -1.81
CA GLY A 80 11.54 8.56 -0.54
C GLY A 80 11.89 9.55 0.58
N PRO A 81 11.42 9.31 1.82
CA PRO A 81 11.64 10.22 2.95
C PRO A 81 13.10 10.55 3.23
N SER A 82 14.05 9.68 2.85
CA SER A 82 15.48 9.95 3.01
C SER A 82 16.08 10.87 1.93
N GLY A 83 15.29 11.27 0.92
CA GLY A 83 15.77 11.96 -0.28
C GLY A 83 16.39 11.03 -1.34
N ARG A 84 16.66 9.76 -1.02
CA ARG A 84 17.08 8.74 -1.98
C ARG A 84 15.88 8.22 -2.78
N ARG A 85 16.09 7.38 -3.79
CA ARG A 85 14.97 6.73 -4.50
C ARG A 85 14.16 5.90 -3.49
N GLY A 86 12.83 5.93 -3.58
CA GLY A 86 11.97 5.20 -2.64
C GLY A 86 12.30 3.70 -2.52
N ARG A 87 12.81 3.07 -3.59
CA ARG A 87 13.29 1.67 -3.57
C ARG A 87 14.44 1.41 -2.59
N ASP A 88 15.26 2.43 -2.32
CA ASP A 88 16.45 2.31 -1.47
C ASP A 88 16.07 2.51 0.01
N ASP A 89 15.01 3.28 0.29
CA ASP A 89 14.40 3.41 1.64
C ASP A 89 13.73 2.11 2.10
N LEU A 90 13.30 1.28 1.15
CA LEU A 90 12.73 -0.05 1.42
C LEU A 90 13.76 -1.09 1.83
N ARG A 91 15.04 -0.91 1.48
CA ARG A 91 16.10 -1.87 1.87
C ARG A 91 16.34 -1.89 3.38
N GLY A 92 15.99 -0.80 4.09
CA GLY A 92 16.07 -0.69 5.55
C GLY A 92 14.88 -1.29 6.31
N ILE A 93 13.82 -1.71 5.62
CA ILE A 93 12.61 -2.31 6.23
C ILE A 93 12.83 -3.81 6.59
N GLY A 94 14.04 -4.32 6.37
CA GLY A 94 14.53 -5.58 6.91
C GLY A 94 13.96 -6.85 6.27
N PRO A 95 14.66 -7.99 6.38
CA PRO A 95 14.26 -9.27 5.80
C PRO A 95 12.97 -9.87 6.41
N GLY A 96 12.51 -9.37 7.56
CA GLY A 96 11.29 -9.81 8.24
C GLY A 96 9.99 -9.55 7.46
N TRP A 97 9.98 -8.56 6.54
CA TRP A 97 8.81 -8.29 5.68
C TRP A 97 8.52 -9.38 4.66
N ARG A 98 9.53 -10.16 4.26
CA ARG A 98 9.36 -11.27 3.30
C ARG A 98 8.75 -12.52 3.95
N ARG A 99 8.66 -12.57 5.28
CA ARG A 99 8.37 -13.79 6.05
C ARG A 99 7.00 -13.81 6.75
N ARG A 100 6.17 -12.77 6.60
CA ARG A 100 4.72 -12.83 6.93
C ARG A 100 3.94 -13.29 5.69
N PRO A 101 2.82 -14.03 5.84
CA PRO A 101 2.27 -14.85 4.75
C PRO A 101 1.96 -13.99 3.53
N ALA A 102 2.55 -14.41 2.42
CA ALA A 102 2.46 -13.88 1.06
C ALA A 102 1.25 -12.97 0.79
N ARG A 103 1.45 -11.64 0.65
CA ARG A 103 0.53 -10.68 -0.02
C ARG A 103 1.03 -9.22 0.00
N LEU A 104 2.32 -8.96 -0.20
CA LEU A 104 2.79 -7.59 -0.42
C LEU A 104 3.74 -7.51 -1.61
N GLY A 105 3.30 -6.80 -2.66
CA GLY A 105 4.10 -6.55 -3.85
C GLY A 105 4.61 -5.12 -3.81
N VAL A 106 5.92 -4.90 -3.71
CA VAL A 106 6.46 -3.55 -3.87
C VAL A 106 6.30 -3.14 -5.34
N GLY A 107 5.51 -2.11 -5.62
CA GLY A 107 5.25 -1.63 -6.97
C GLY A 107 5.47 -0.13 -7.04
N PHE A 108 6.47 0.28 -7.81
CA PHE A 108 6.80 1.67 -8.05
C PHE A 108 5.93 2.20 -9.19
N ALA A 109 5.38 3.41 -9.05
CA ALA A 109 4.89 4.12 -10.23
C ALA A 109 6.10 4.42 -11.12
N ARG A 110 6.00 4.06 -12.40
CA ARG A 110 6.92 4.54 -13.44
C ARG A 110 6.62 6.00 -13.74
#